data_AF-A0A2R6F0B0-F1
#
_entry.id   AF-A0A2R6F0B0-F1
#
_cell.length_a   1.000
_cell.length_b   1.000
_cell.length_c   1.000
_cell.angle_alpha   90.00
_cell.angle_beta   90.00
_cell.angle_gamma   90.00
#
_symmetry.space_group_name_H-M   'P 1'
#
loop_
_entity.id
_entity.type
_entity.pdbx_description
1 polymer ?
#
loop_
_entity_poly.entity_id
_entity_poly.type
_entity_poly.pdbx_seq_one_letter_code
_entity_poly.pdbx_strand_id
1 'polypeptide(L)'
;MRFIEEIVVEQFLPTFRSMLAEELRERGLTQSEVADILGISQSAVSKYAHGEVARDERVLGDERVEESVTDLADGLASGDMRPVGALIECEVLIRRLERGDLLADLHQEAMPALAANGGFAIHDPEGDLRSAEQVRASVRRGLRTVGNTSGFAGLIPNVGSNLVECLPEARGIDDVAGVPGRIFDVKGRATIPGEPEFGVSEHVATVLLAVRASGLSVRGALDVRYDPELLARLEPQYETIEFDAEGDLEPTIAEALADATEADTAEGCVLYQTGGFGIEPIMYLLAADAPSTARLVRELV
;
A
#
# COMPACT_ATOMS: atom_id res chain seq x y z
N MET A 1 -1.49 15.00 9.44
CA MET A 1 -1.54 13.58 9.83
C MET A 1 -2.49 13.51 11.00
N ARG A 2 -3.43 12.56 10.99
CA ARG A 2 -4.34 12.29 12.11
C ARG A 2 -4.26 10.81 12.39
N PHE A 3 -4.08 10.44 13.64
CA PHE A 3 -3.93 9.07 14.09
C PHE A 3 -5.30 8.47 14.45
N ILE A 4 -5.44 7.15 14.39
CA ILE A 4 -6.71 6.51 14.79
C ILE A 4 -6.94 6.68 16.29
N GLU A 5 -5.87 6.71 17.08
CA GLU A 5 -5.90 6.92 18.52
C GLU A 5 -6.52 8.28 18.86
N GLU A 6 -6.35 9.29 18.00
CA GLU A 6 -7.04 10.58 18.15
C GLU A 6 -8.56 10.42 17.93
N ILE A 7 -8.99 9.62 16.95
CA ILE A 7 -10.42 9.30 16.73
C ILE A 7 -10.99 8.53 17.93
N VAL A 8 -10.25 7.56 18.44
CA VAL A 8 -10.65 6.78 19.62
C VAL A 8 -10.84 7.69 20.84
N VAL A 9 -9.90 8.60 21.10
CA VAL A 9 -9.94 9.50 22.26
C VAL A 9 -11.00 10.60 22.11
N GLU A 10 -11.21 11.13 20.91
CA GLU A 10 -12.10 12.27 20.67
C GLU A 10 -13.56 11.87 20.40
N GLN A 11 -13.82 10.68 19.86
CA GLN A 11 -15.16 10.28 19.39
C GLN A 11 -15.65 8.99 20.07
N PHE A 12 -14.84 7.93 20.06
CA PHE A 12 -15.26 6.63 20.60
C PHE A 12 -15.35 6.62 22.12
N LEU A 13 -14.24 6.87 22.83
CA LEU A 13 -14.17 6.79 24.29
C LEU A 13 -15.15 7.73 25.00
N PRO A 14 -15.38 8.98 24.55
CA PRO A 14 -16.39 9.84 25.16
C PRO A 14 -17.80 9.27 25.04
N THR A 15 -18.16 8.73 23.87
CA THR A 15 -19.46 8.11 23.62
C THR A 15 -19.63 6.84 24.44
N PHE A 16 -18.67 5.91 24.30
CA PHE A 16 -18.65 4.62 24.99
C PHE A 16 -18.69 4.75 26.51
N ARG A 17 -17.85 5.61 27.10
CA ARG A 17 -17.85 5.85 28.56
C ARG A 17 -19.15 6.46 29.03
N SER A 18 -19.78 7.29 28.21
CA SER A 18 -21.07 7.88 28.56
C SER A 18 -22.17 6.82 28.60
N MET A 19 -22.22 5.94 27.59
CA MET A 19 -23.16 4.82 27.55
C MET A 19 -22.93 3.87 28.73
N LEU A 20 -21.68 3.48 29.00
CA LEU A 20 -21.34 2.60 30.11
C LEU A 20 -21.64 3.23 31.48
N ALA A 21 -21.41 4.53 31.65
CA ALA A 21 -21.78 5.23 32.87
C ALA A 21 -23.31 5.25 33.10
N GLU A 22 -24.09 5.40 32.03
CA GLU A 22 -25.56 5.35 32.08
C GLU A 22 -26.04 3.95 32.49
N GLU A 23 -25.58 2.91 31.81
CA GLU A 23 -25.94 1.51 32.07
C GLU A 23 -25.55 1.05 33.49
N LEU A 24 -24.38 1.45 33.99
CA LEU A 24 -23.96 1.15 35.37
C LEU A 24 -24.85 1.87 36.40
N ARG A 25 -25.28 3.10 36.13
CA ARG A 25 -26.19 3.83 37.03
C ARG A 25 -27.59 3.21 37.04
N GLU A 26 -28.09 2.73 35.91
CA GLU A 26 -29.36 2.02 35.84
C GLU A 26 -29.34 0.71 36.66
N ARG A 27 -28.17 0.09 36.78
CA ARG A 27 -27.90 -1.07 37.66
C ARG A 27 -27.70 -0.70 39.14
N GLY A 28 -27.88 0.57 39.50
CA GLY A 28 -27.90 1.04 40.88
C GLY A 28 -26.56 1.48 41.45
N LEU A 29 -25.50 1.56 40.64
CA LEU A 29 -24.21 2.07 41.11
C LEU A 29 -24.26 3.58 41.34
N THR A 30 -23.57 4.02 42.38
CA THR A 30 -23.38 5.45 42.68
C THR A 30 -22.39 6.10 41.72
N GLN A 31 -22.42 7.43 41.61
CA GLN A 31 -21.47 8.16 40.76
C GLN A 31 -20.00 7.92 41.15
N SER A 32 -19.73 7.74 42.44
CA SER A 32 -18.39 7.47 42.94
C SER A 32 -17.91 6.08 42.53
N GLU A 33 -18.76 5.05 42.64
CA GLU A 33 -18.43 3.70 42.19
C GLU A 33 -18.19 3.64 40.68
N VAL A 34 -19.03 4.33 39.89
CA VAL A 34 -18.83 4.45 38.43
C VAL A 34 -17.52 5.16 38.10
N ALA A 35 -17.17 6.21 38.84
CA ALA A 35 -15.91 6.94 38.63
C ALA A 35 -14.69 6.05 38.89
N ASP A 36 -14.73 5.25 39.95
CA ASP A 36 -13.68 4.30 40.31
C ASP A 36 -13.52 3.20 39.26
N ILE A 37 -14.62 2.66 38.74
CA ILE A 37 -14.62 1.63 37.69
C ILE A 37 -14.04 2.18 36.38
N LEU A 38 -14.49 3.37 35.96
CA LEU A 38 -14.07 3.98 34.69
C LEU A 38 -12.68 4.64 34.75
N GLY A 39 -12.11 4.78 35.95
CA GLY A 39 -10.81 5.43 36.15
C GLY A 39 -10.80 6.93 35.84
N ILE A 40 -11.93 7.62 36.08
CA ILE A 40 -12.12 9.05 35.81
C ILE A 40 -12.61 9.77 37.06
N SER A 41 -12.70 11.11 37.01
CA SER A 41 -13.26 11.87 38.13
C SER A 41 -14.78 11.69 38.23
N GLN A 42 -15.33 11.74 39.45
CA GLN A 42 -16.78 11.81 39.67
C GLN A 42 -17.44 12.98 38.90
N SER A 43 -16.73 14.11 38.77
CA SER A 43 -17.21 15.24 37.97
C SER A 43 -17.32 14.91 36.48
N ALA A 44 -16.46 14.04 35.94
CA ALA A 44 -16.57 13.57 34.56
C ALA A 44 -17.78 12.65 34.39
N VAL A 45 -18.02 11.74 35.34
CA VAL A 45 -19.25 10.91 35.36
C VAL A 45 -20.50 11.78 35.40
N SER A 46 -20.49 12.86 36.20
CA SER A 46 -21.60 13.81 36.25
C SER A 46 -21.86 14.44 34.89
N LYS A 47 -20.82 14.83 34.14
CA LYS A 47 -20.98 15.41 32.80
C LYS A 47 -21.58 14.41 31.80
N TYR A 48 -21.14 13.15 31.83
CA TYR A 48 -21.71 12.09 31.00
C TYR A 48 -23.21 11.92 31.24
N ALA A 49 -23.60 11.83 32.52
CA ALA A 49 -24.99 11.64 32.92
C ALA A 49 -25.92 12.83 32.59
N HIS A 50 -25.38 14.03 32.35
CA HIS A 50 -26.14 15.21 31.94
C HIS A 50 -26.03 15.48 30.43
N GLY A 51 -25.40 14.59 29.66
CA GLY A 51 -25.24 14.76 28.21
C GLY A 51 -24.33 15.93 27.82
N GLU A 52 -23.45 16.38 28.72
CA GLU A 52 -22.57 17.54 28.50
C GLU A 52 -21.29 17.19 27.73
N VAL A 53 -21.19 15.96 27.22
CA VAL A 53 -20.05 15.46 26.45
C VAL A 53 -20.51 15.15 25.04
N ALA A 54 -19.74 15.62 24.05
CA ALA A 54 -19.95 15.27 22.65
C ALA A 54 -19.98 13.73 22.50
N ARG A 55 -21.05 13.25 21.85
CA ARG A 55 -21.22 11.86 21.45
C ARG A 55 -21.23 11.80 19.92
N ASP A 56 -20.63 10.76 19.37
CA ASP A 56 -20.73 10.47 17.94
C ASP A 56 -21.96 9.58 17.70
N GLU A 57 -22.84 10.00 16.80
CA GLU A 57 -24.11 9.30 16.54
C GLU A 57 -23.90 7.90 15.95
N ARG A 58 -22.80 7.67 15.22
CA ARG A 58 -22.51 6.36 14.63
C ARG A 58 -21.98 5.38 15.65
N VAL A 59 -21.14 5.85 16.58
CA VAL A 59 -20.70 5.03 17.73
C VAL A 59 -21.88 4.72 18.64
N LEU A 60 -22.76 5.71 18.87
CA LEU A 60 -23.95 5.54 19.70
C LEU A 60 -24.92 4.49 19.13
N GLY A 61 -25.10 4.46 17.81
CA GLY A 61 -26.03 3.55 17.14
C GLY A 61 -25.43 2.24 16.62
N ASP A 62 -24.18 1.91 16.98
CA ASP A 62 -23.56 0.64 16.57
C ASP A 62 -23.98 -0.48 17.53
N GLU A 63 -24.71 -1.48 17.01
CA GLU A 63 -25.26 -2.60 17.79
C GLU A 63 -24.20 -3.35 18.61
N ARG A 64 -22.96 -3.46 18.10
CA ARG A 64 -21.86 -4.17 18.77
C ARG A 64 -21.27 -3.35 19.91
N VAL A 65 -21.30 -2.03 19.77
CA VAL A 65 -20.93 -1.10 20.84
C VAL A 65 -21.98 -1.18 21.95
N GLU A 66 -23.26 -1.10 21.60
CA GLU A 66 -24.37 -1.24 22.57
C GLU A 66 -24.30 -2.58 23.32
N GLU A 67 -24.18 -3.70 22.61
CA GLU A 67 -24.07 -5.05 23.20
C GLU A 67 -22.88 -5.14 24.17
N SER A 68 -21.70 -4.66 23.75
CA SER A 68 -20.51 -4.63 24.61
C SER A 68 -20.72 -3.78 25.85
N VAL A 69 -21.33 -2.60 25.72
CA VAL A 69 -21.63 -1.75 26.88
C VAL A 69 -22.56 -2.47 27.87
N THR A 70 -23.62 -3.12 27.38
CA THR A 70 -24.57 -3.88 28.22
C THR A 70 -23.87 -5.03 28.93
N ASP A 71 -23.11 -5.86 28.22
CA ASP A 71 -22.39 -7.02 28.78
C ASP A 71 -21.36 -6.59 29.85
N LEU A 72 -20.62 -5.52 29.57
CA LEU A 72 -19.67 -4.94 30.51
C LEU A 72 -20.38 -4.41 31.75
N ALA A 73 -21.49 -3.67 31.58
CA ALA A 73 -22.25 -3.12 32.68
C ALA A 73 -22.82 -4.23 33.59
N ASP A 74 -23.37 -5.30 33.00
CA ASP A 74 -23.87 -6.47 33.73
C ASP A 74 -22.76 -7.14 34.54
N GLY A 75 -21.64 -7.47 33.88
CA GLY A 75 -20.51 -8.14 34.54
C GLY A 75 -19.86 -7.30 35.63
N LEU A 76 -19.74 -5.98 35.42
CA LEU A 76 -19.17 -5.06 36.42
C LEU A 76 -20.10 -4.86 37.61
N ALA A 77 -21.42 -4.76 37.38
CA ALA A 77 -22.40 -4.57 38.44
C ALA A 77 -22.62 -5.84 39.28
N SER A 78 -22.57 -7.03 38.67
CA SER A 78 -22.65 -8.31 39.40
C SER A 78 -21.36 -8.66 40.15
N GLY A 79 -20.23 -8.08 39.72
CA GLY A 79 -18.90 -8.39 40.22
C GLY A 79 -18.25 -9.61 39.56
N ASP A 80 -18.90 -10.21 38.55
CA ASP A 80 -18.35 -11.30 37.75
C ASP A 80 -17.19 -10.83 36.85
N MET A 81 -17.15 -9.53 36.54
CA MET A 81 -16.10 -8.88 35.77
C MET A 81 -15.35 -7.86 36.61
N ARG A 82 -14.01 -7.86 36.49
CA ARG A 82 -13.14 -6.84 37.08
C ARG A 82 -12.89 -5.70 36.08
N PRO A 83 -12.57 -4.48 36.54
CA PRO A 83 -12.24 -3.36 35.64
C PRO A 83 -11.15 -3.66 34.61
N VAL A 84 -10.14 -4.46 34.97
CA VAL A 84 -9.09 -4.90 34.02
C VAL A 84 -9.66 -5.81 32.93
N GLY A 85 -10.65 -6.65 33.24
CA GLY A 85 -11.35 -7.46 32.24
C GLY A 85 -12.16 -6.59 31.29
N ALA A 86 -12.91 -5.62 31.82
CA ALA A 86 -13.66 -4.66 31.02
C ALA A 86 -12.75 -3.83 30.08
N LEU A 87 -11.57 -3.44 30.57
CA LEU A 87 -10.55 -2.79 29.74
C LEU A 87 -10.12 -3.70 28.58
N ILE A 88 -9.82 -4.97 28.85
CA ILE A 88 -9.40 -5.93 27.82
C ILE A 88 -10.49 -6.10 26.76
N GLU A 89 -11.75 -6.29 27.15
CA GLU A 89 -12.86 -6.43 26.21
C GLU A 89 -13.09 -5.15 25.38
N CYS A 90 -12.97 -3.98 26.00
CA CYS A 90 -13.04 -2.70 25.28
C CYS A 90 -11.89 -2.54 24.27
N GLU A 91 -10.66 -2.89 24.65
CA GLU A 91 -9.50 -2.89 23.76
C GLU A 91 -9.68 -3.88 22.59
N VAL A 92 -10.28 -5.05 22.85
CA VAL A 92 -10.61 -6.02 21.79
C VAL A 92 -11.66 -5.46 20.85
N LEU A 93 -12.70 -4.81 21.36
CA LEU A 93 -13.72 -4.15 20.55
C LEU A 93 -13.11 -3.06 19.66
N ILE A 94 -12.32 -2.16 20.25
CA ILE A 94 -11.63 -1.08 19.52
C ILE A 94 -10.83 -1.69 18.36
N ARG A 95 -9.97 -2.68 18.62
CA ARG A 95 -9.17 -3.33 17.57
C ARG A 95 -9.98 -3.99 16.47
N ARG A 96 -11.19 -4.48 16.77
CA ARG A 96 -12.10 -5.03 15.75
C ARG A 96 -12.64 -3.89 14.88
N LEU A 97 -13.10 -2.81 15.50
CA LEU A 97 -13.66 -1.65 14.80
C LEU A 97 -12.61 -0.86 14.00
N GLU A 98 -11.33 -0.94 14.36
CA GLU A 98 -10.21 -0.34 13.61
C GLU A 98 -9.88 -1.09 12.30
N ARG A 99 -10.31 -2.34 12.15
CA ARG A 99 -9.95 -3.20 11.02
C ARG A 99 -10.97 -3.11 9.88
N GLY A 100 -10.97 -1.98 9.19
CA GLY A 100 -11.82 -1.76 8.01
C GLY A 100 -13.31 -1.68 8.35
N ASP A 101 -13.61 -1.13 9.52
CA ASP A 101 -14.94 -1.07 10.11
C ASP A 101 -15.14 0.34 10.71
N LEU A 102 -16.10 0.52 11.62
CA LEU A 102 -16.56 1.82 12.13
C LEU A 102 -15.43 2.82 12.45
N LEU A 103 -14.40 2.44 13.21
CA LEU A 103 -13.32 3.36 13.57
C LEU A 103 -12.43 3.69 12.37
N ALA A 104 -12.26 2.74 11.44
CA ALA A 104 -11.57 2.99 10.18
C ALA A 104 -12.35 3.97 9.30
N ASP A 105 -13.67 3.86 9.22
CA ASP A 105 -14.52 4.78 8.46
C ASP A 105 -14.45 6.20 9.02
N LEU A 106 -14.55 6.34 10.35
CA LEU A 106 -14.36 7.62 11.05
C LEU A 106 -12.98 8.21 10.78
N HIS A 107 -11.94 7.37 10.73
CA HIS A 107 -10.58 7.80 10.45
C HIS A 107 -10.40 8.24 9.00
N GLN A 108 -10.98 7.53 8.04
CA GLN A 108 -10.97 7.89 6.61
C GLN A 108 -11.65 9.23 6.36
N GLU A 109 -12.78 9.52 7.01
CA GLU A 109 -13.43 10.82 6.90
C GLU A 109 -12.57 11.96 7.47
N ALA A 110 -11.92 11.69 8.60
CA ALA A 110 -11.05 12.66 9.24
C ALA A 110 -9.71 12.86 8.49
N MET A 111 -9.34 11.92 7.62
CA MET A 111 -8.17 11.98 6.75
C MET A 111 -8.51 11.45 5.34
N PRO A 112 -9.15 12.27 4.48
CA PRO A 112 -9.67 11.82 3.17
C PRO A 112 -8.63 11.21 2.23
N ALA A 113 -7.35 11.54 2.41
CA ALA A 113 -6.25 10.93 1.65
C ALA A 113 -6.11 9.41 1.87
N LEU A 114 -6.71 8.86 2.92
CA LEU A 114 -6.77 7.41 3.15
C LEU A 114 -7.74 6.73 2.19
N ALA A 115 -8.90 7.33 1.94
CA ALA A 115 -9.89 6.82 0.99
C ALA A 115 -9.35 6.80 -0.45
N ALA A 116 -8.50 7.76 -0.81
CA ALA A 116 -7.83 7.83 -2.12
C ALA A 116 -6.90 6.64 -2.42
N ASN A 117 -6.63 5.79 -1.43
CA ASN A 117 -5.81 4.61 -1.58
C ASN A 117 -6.61 3.30 -1.49
N GLY A 118 -7.91 3.28 -1.77
CA GLY A 118 -8.66 2.02 -1.91
C GLY A 118 -9.26 1.44 -0.63
N GLY A 119 -9.43 2.25 0.42
CA GLY A 119 -10.19 1.86 1.62
C GLY A 119 -9.47 0.89 2.56
N PHE A 120 -8.17 0.65 2.37
CA PHE A 120 -7.38 -0.26 3.18
C PHE A 120 -7.29 0.18 4.65
N ALA A 121 -7.40 -0.79 5.56
CA ALA A 121 -7.15 -0.58 6.98
C ALA A 121 -5.66 -0.28 7.21
N ILE A 122 -5.33 0.93 7.67
CA ILE A 122 -3.95 1.33 8.04
C ILE A 122 -3.37 0.41 9.13
N HIS A 123 -4.23 -0.28 9.89
CA HIS A 123 -3.90 -1.05 11.08
C HIS A 123 -3.47 -2.49 10.80
N ASP A 124 -3.34 -2.87 9.53
CA ASP A 124 -2.57 -4.06 9.18
C ASP A 124 -1.11 -3.67 8.91
N PRO A 125 -0.17 -3.97 9.82
CA PRO A 125 1.25 -3.68 9.62
C PRO A 125 1.86 -4.43 8.43
N GLU A 126 1.19 -5.46 7.90
CA GLU A 126 1.54 -6.18 6.66
C GLU A 126 0.60 -5.81 5.49
N GLY A 127 -0.31 -4.86 5.69
CA GLY A 127 -1.42 -4.58 4.78
C GLY A 127 -1.04 -3.95 3.46
N ASP A 128 -1.96 -4.10 2.49
CA ASP A 128 -1.84 -3.65 1.10
C ASP A 128 -1.51 -2.16 0.97
N LEU A 129 -2.02 -1.29 1.86
CA LEU A 129 -1.73 0.14 1.83
C LEU A 129 -0.26 0.47 2.10
N ARG A 130 0.34 -0.21 3.07
CA ARG A 130 1.74 -0.01 3.43
C ARG A 130 2.62 -0.46 2.26
N SER A 131 2.32 -1.62 1.68
CA SER A 131 3.00 -2.15 0.51
C SER A 131 2.85 -1.21 -0.69
N ALA A 132 1.66 -0.68 -0.93
CA ALA A 132 1.39 0.26 -2.01
C ALA A 132 2.20 1.57 -1.87
N GLU A 133 2.22 2.17 -0.68
CA GLU A 133 3.02 3.39 -0.44
C GLU A 133 4.52 3.11 -0.46
N GLN A 134 4.97 1.94 0.00
CA GLN A 134 6.37 1.52 -0.12
C GLN A 134 6.79 1.40 -1.57
N VAL A 135 5.97 0.76 -2.42
CA VAL A 135 6.19 0.61 -3.86
C VAL A 135 6.22 1.99 -4.53
N ARG A 136 5.24 2.87 -4.28
CA ARG A 136 5.25 4.26 -4.81
C ARG A 136 6.50 5.03 -4.39
N ALA A 137 6.89 4.94 -3.12
CA ALA A 137 8.10 5.56 -2.63
C ALA A 137 9.36 4.98 -3.29
N SER A 138 9.34 3.68 -3.59
CA SER A 138 10.41 2.97 -4.30
C SER A 138 10.54 3.43 -5.74
N VAL A 139 9.44 3.46 -6.50
CA VAL A 139 9.40 4.02 -7.87
C VAL A 139 9.89 5.46 -7.87
N ARG A 140 9.42 6.30 -6.93
CA ARG A 140 9.89 7.69 -6.80
C ARG A 140 11.40 7.79 -6.56
N ARG A 141 12.00 6.88 -5.77
CA ARG A 141 13.46 6.81 -5.59
C ARG A 141 14.17 6.39 -6.88
N GLY A 142 13.64 5.40 -7.60
CA GLY A 142 14.16 4.97 -8.89
C GLY A 142 14.10 6.08 -9.94
N LEU A 143 12.98 6.79 -10.04
CA LEU A 143 12.79 7.93 -10.95
C LEU A 143 13.77 9.07 -10.67
N ARG A 144 14.04 9.38 -9.40
CA ARG A 144 15.10 10.34 -9.04
C ARG A 144 16.48 9.87 -9.49
N THR A 145 16.75 8.57 -9.45
CA THR A 145 18.02 8.01 -9.89
C THR A 145 18.15 8.14 -11.40
N VAL A 146 17.12 7.73 -12.14
CA VAL A 146 17.03 7.83 -13.61
C VAL A 146 17.13 9.29 -14.06
N GLY A 147 16.33 10.19 -13.50
CA GLY A 147 16.32 11.61 -13.87
C GLY A 147 17.62 12.36 -13.58
N ASN A 148 18.43 11.89 -12.63
CA ASN A 148 19.76 12.43 -12.33
C ASN A 148 20.89 11.73 -13.10
N THR A 149 20.59 10.65 -13.83
CA THR A 149 21.60 9.90 -14.59
C THR A 149 21.84 10.60 -15.93
N SER A 150 23.04 11.16 -16.09
CA SER A 150 23.44 11.80 -17.34
C SER A 150 23.46 10.77 -18.48
N GLY A 151 22.92 11.12 -19.64
CA GLY A 151 22.86 10.21 -20.79
C GLY A 151 21.58 9.38 -20.88
N PHE A 152 20.78 9.26 -19.80
CA PHE A 152 19.54 8.48 -19.83
C PHE A 152 18.55 8.94 -20.90
N ALA A 153 18.47 10.25 -21.18
CA ALA A 153 17.59 10.77 -22.23
C ALA A 153 17.86 10.12 -23.61
N GLY A 154 19.11 9.75 -23.90
CA GLY A 154 19.49 9.06 -25.14
C GLY A 154 19.12 7.57 -25.16
N LEU A 155 18.66 7.01 -24.04
CA LEU A 155 18.20 5.62 -23.91
C LEU A 155 16.68 5.52 -24.03
N ILE A 156 15.95 6.64 -24.07
CA ILE A 156 14.48 6.63 -24.14
C ILE A 156 14.03 6.23 -25.56
N PRO A 157 13.16 5.22 -25.72
CA PRO A 157 12.62 4.82 -27.02
C PRO A 157 11.59 5.84 -27.54
N ASN A 158 11.20 5.75 -28.81
CA ASN A 158 10.22 6.68 -29.39
C ASN A 158 8.84 6.58 -28.72
N VAL A 159 8.46 5.38 -28.26
CA VAL A 159 7.24 5.17 -27.45
C VAL A 159 7.32 5.72 -26.03
N GLY A 160 8.48 6.21 -25.60
CA GLY A 160 8.77 6.68 -24.23
C GLY A 160 9.00 5.52 -23.25
N SER A 161 9.81 5.79 -22.22
CA SER A 161 10.16 4.81 -21.17
C SER A 161 9.17 4.86 -20.00
N ASN A 162 9.09 3.80 -19.22
CA ASN A 162 8.38 3.73 -17.96
C ASN A 162 9.16 2.90 -16.94
N LEU A 163 9.37 3.46 -15.75
CA LEU A 163 9.91 2.73 -14.62
C LEU A 163 8.74 2.27 -13.77
N VAL A 164 8.59 0.96 -13.62
CA VAL A 164 7.51 0.35 -12.86
C VAL A 164 8.03 -0.50 -11.70
N GLU A 165 7.21 -0.64 -10.66
CA GLU A 165 7.40 -1.65 -9.61
C GLU A 165 6.06 -2.24 -9.18
N CYS A 166 5.99 -3.55 -9.00
CA CYS A 166 4.77 -4.25 -8.56
C CYS A 166 4.76 -4.55 -7.06
N LEU A 167 3.56 -4.74 -6.50
CA LEU A 167 3.39 -5.32 -5.17
C LEU A 167 4.03 -6.73 -5.08
N PRO A 168 4.44 -7.19 -3.88
CA PRO A 168 4.97 -8.54 -3.68
C PRO A 168 4.03 -9.63 -4.22
N GLU A 169 2.73 -9.49 -3.98
CA GLU A 169 1.70 -10.45 -4.38
C GLU A 169 0.90 -9.99 -5.61
N ALA A 170 1.49 -9.13 -6.46
CA ALA A 170 0.79 -8.55 -7.61
C ALA A 170 0.22 -9.62 -8.55
N ARG A 171 -1.07 -9.48 -8.88
CA ARG A 171 -1.86 -10.39 -9.73
C ARG A 171 -2.28 -9.76 -11.05
N GLY A 172 -2.21 -8.43 -11.14
CA GLY A 172 -2.61 -7.71 -12.34
C GLY A 172 -1.96 -6.34 -12.44
N ILE A 173 -2.30 -5.62 -13.51
CA ILE A 173 -1.73 -4.31 -13.85
C ILE A 173 -2.05 -3.27 -12.77
N ASP A 174 -3.20 -3.39 -12.12
CA ASP A 174 -3.62 -2.52 -11.01
C ASP A 174 -2.70 -2.64 -9.77
N ASP A 175 -1.93 -3.72 -9.65
CA ASP A 175 -0.95 -3.92 -8.58
C ASP A 175 0.45 -3.41 -8.95
N VAL A 176 0.59 -2.74 -10.11
CA VAL A 176 1.86 -2.21 -10.62
C VAL A 176 1.82 -0.70 -10.64
N ALA A 177 2.76 -0.07 -9.92
CA ALA A 177 2.96 1.37 -9.94
C ALA A 177 3.92 1.77 -11.06
N GLY A 178 3.59 2.83 -11.80
CA GLY A 178 4.41 3.37 -12.88
C GLY A 178 4.20 4.87 -13.07
N VAL A 179 4.83 5.44 -14.10
CA VAL A 179 4.69 6.86 -14.45
C VAL A 179 3.47 7.05 -15.36
N PRO A 180 2.46 7.84 -14.96
CA PRO A 180 1.35 8.18 -15.84
C PRO A 180 1.87 9.02 -17.00
N GLY A 181 1.61 8.63 -18.24
CA GLY A 181 2.08 9.37 -19.41
C GLY A 181 3.56 9.18 -19.77
N ARG A 182 4.26 8.21 -19.16
CA ARG A 182 5.65 7.80 -19.49
C ARG A 182 6.71 8.90 -19.34
N ILE A 183 7.97 8.51 -19.47
CA ILE A 183 9.16 9.36 -19.44
C ILE A 183 9.60 9.63 -20.87
N PHE A 184 9.79 10.91 -21.22
CA PHE A 184 10.16 11.32 -22.57
C PHE A 184 11.44 12.16 -22.60
N ASP A 185 12.20 12.06 -23.69
CA ASP A 185 13.27 13.02 -23.97
C ASP A 185 12.69 14.35 -24.47
N VAL A 186 12.86 15.40 -23.67
CA VAL A 186 12.54 16.78 -24.05
C VAL A 186 13.82 17.60 -24.05
N LYS A 187 14.39 17.78 -25.25
CA LYS A 187 15.60 18.58 -25.50
C LYS A 187 16.84 18.04 -24.76
N GLY A 188 17.06 16.73 -24.80
CA GLY A 188 18.17 16.04 -24.15
C GLY A 188 17.99 15.86 -22.64
N ARG A 189 16.75 15.86 -22.16
CA ARG A 189 16.40 15.72 -20.74
C ARG A 189 15.21 14.80 -20.55
N ALA A 190 15.36 13.82 -19.69
CA ALA A 190 14.25 12.96 -19.27
C ALA A 190 13.21 13.76 -18.49
N THR A 191 12.03 13.89 -19.07
CA THR A 191 10.88 14.59 -18.50
C THR A 191 9.90 13.58 -17.94
N ILE A 192 9.57 13.72 -16.66
CA ILE A 192 8.64 12.86 -15.93
C ILE A 192 7.38 13.70 -15.67
N PRO A 193 6.24 13.36 -16.29
CA PRO A 193 5.03 14.20 -16.31
C PRO A 193 4.22 14.16 -15.01
N GLY A 194 4.40 13.14 -14.17
CA GLY A 194 3.60 12.94 -12.96
C GLY A 194 4.26 12.06 -11.90
N GLU A 195 3.61 12.00 -10.74
CA GLU A 195 3.99 11.11 -9.64
C GLU A 195 3.60 9.65 -9.96
N PRO A 196 4.26 8.64 -9.32
CA PRO A 196 3.90 7.24 -9.55
C PRO A 196 2.47 6.90 -9.16
N GLU A 197 1.76 6.23 -10.05
CA GLU A 197 0.37 5.79 -9.87
C GLU A 197 0.23 4.29 -10.21
N PHE A 198 -0.71 3.61 -9.57
CA PHE A 198 -1.01 2.21 -9.85
C PHE A 198 -1.87 2.06 -11.10
N GLY A 199 -1.65 1.02 -11.90
CA GLY A 199 -2.49 0.70 -13.07
C GLY A 199 -2.24 1.56 -14.32
N VAL A 200 -1.23 2.44 -14.31
CA VAL A 200 -1.04 3.43 -15.40
C VAL A 200 -0.10 2.98 -16.52
N SER A 201 0.55 1.83 -16.40
CA SER A 201 1.58 1.35 -17.33
C SER A 201 1.30 -0.06 -17.83
N GLU A 202 0.34 -0.21 -18.73
CA GLU A 202 -0.11 -1.51 -19.25
C GLU A 202 1.04 -2.38 -19.81
N HIS A 203 1.76 -1.90 -20.84
CA HIS A 203 2.75 -2.72 -21.54
C HIS A 203 3.90 -3.22 -20.65
N VAL A 204 4.56 -2.30 -19.93
CA VAL A 204 5.71 -2.65 -19.06
C VAL A 204 5.26 -3.48 -17.87
N ALA A 205 4.04 -3.24 -17.34
CA ALA A 205 3.47 -4.09 -16.29
C ALA A 205 3.21 -5.50 -16.80
N THR A 206 2.66 -5.68 -18.01
CA THR A 206 2.43 -7.00 -18.61
C THR A 206 3.74 -7.76 -18.78
N VAL A 207 4.80 -7.13 -19.27
CA VAL A 207 6.12 -7.75 -19.36
C VAL A 207 6.63 -8.17 -17.99
N LEU A 208 6.61 -7.27 -17.00
CA LEU A 208 7.04 -7.59 -15.63
C LEU A 208 6.25 -8.76 -15.03
N LEU A 209 4.93 -8.76 -15.19
CA LEU A 209 4.06 -9.82 -14.64
C LEU A 209 4.28 -11.16 -15.34
N ALA A 210 4.49 -11.18 -16.67
CA ALA A 210 4.82 -12.40 -17.41
C ALA A 210 6.16 -13.01 -16.96
N VAL A 211 7.17 -12.16 -16.71
CA VAL A 211 8.45 -12.60 -16.17
C VAL A 211 8.29 -13.20 -14.78
N ARG A 212 7.49 -12.56 -13.91
CA ARG A 212 7.19 -13.10 -12.57
C ARG A 212 6.41 -14.40 -12.60
N ALA A 213 5.45 -14.53 -13.52
CA ALA A 213 4.68 -15.77 -13.69
C ALA A 213 5.56 -16.97 -14.09
N SER A 214 6.71 -16.69 -14.72
CA SER A 214 7.73 -17.69 -15.06
C SER A 214 8.62 -18.09 -13.87
N GLY A 215 8.38 -17.53 -12.68
CA GLY A 215 9.05 -17.91 -11.44
C GLY A 215 10.21 -17.01 -11.01
N LEU A 216 10.46 -15.90 -11.70
CA LEU A 216 11.50 -14.95 -11.29
C LEU A 216 11.00 -13.96 -10.24
N SER A 217 11.78 -13.73 -9.19
CA SER A 217 11.43 -12.83 -8.08
C SER A 217 11.61 -11.33 -8.36
N VAL A 218 11.67 -10.92 -9.63
CA VAL A 218 11.81 -9.51 -10.02
C VAL A 218 10.53 -8.73 -9.71
N ARG A 219 10.65 -7.45 -9.36
CA ARG A 219 9.49 -6.57 -9.15
C ARG A 219 9.62 -5.22 -9.80
N GLY A 220 10.82 -4.81 -10.22
CA GLY A 220 11.06 -3.58 -10.94
C GLY A 220 11.34 -3.84 -12.42
N ALA A 221 10.80 -3.01 -13.31
CA ALA A 221 11.11 -3.04 -14.73
C ALA A 221 11.23 -1.63 -15.32
N LEU A 222 12.13 -1.47 -16.30
CA LEU A 222 12.31 -0.23 -17.06
C LEU A 222 12.58 -0.57 -18.52
N ASP A 223 11.75 -0.05 -19.41
CA ASP A 223 12.00 -0.14 -20.85
C ASP A 223 12.92 1.00 -21.33
N VAL A 224 13.92 0.61 -22.12
CA VAL A 224 14.85 1.49 -22.83
C VAL A 224 14.93 1.04 -24.29
N ARG A 225 15.38 1.94 -25.17
CA ARG A 225 15.57 1.61 -26.58
C ARG A 225 16.50 0.40 -26.72
N TYR A 226 16.20 -0.48 -27.66
CA TYR A 226 17.14 -1.53 -28.04
C TYR A 226 18.29 -0.97 -28.88
N ASP A 227 19.50 -1.42 -28.56
CA ASP A 227 20.70 -1.18 -29.33
C ASP A 227 21.67 -2.34 -29.06
N PRO A 228 22.18 -3.04 -30.10
CA PRO A 228 23.07 -4.19 -29.90
C PRO A 228 24.36 -3.85 -29.12
N GLU A 229 24.88 -2.62 -29.26
CA GLU A 229 26.08 -2.19 -28.52
C GLU A 229 25.77 -1.94 -27.05
N LEU A 230 24.54 -1.51 -26.73
CA LEU A 230 24.08 -1.38 -25.34
C LEU A 230 23.83 -2.75 -24.70
N LEU A 231 23.21 -3.67 -25.43
CA LEU A 231 22.97 -5.03 -24.95
C LEU A 231 24.29 -5.74 -24.60
N ALA A 232 25.28 -5.65 -25.49
CA ALA A 232 26.61 -6.24 -25.28
C ALA A 232 27.36 -5.73 -24.04
N ARG A 233 26.99 -4.57 -23.49
CA ARG A 233 27.55 -4.05 -22.22
C ARG A 233 26.99 -4.77 -20.99
N LEU A 234 25.77 -5.31 -21.09
CA LEU A 234 25.07 -5.96 -19.99
C LEU A 234 25.30 -7.48 -19.98
N GLU A 235 25.48 -8.11 -21.15
CA GLU A 235 25.75 -9.55 -21.31
C GLU A 235 26.80 -10.15 -20.33
N PRO A 236 27.91 -9.46 -19.98
CA PRO A 236 28.91 -10.05 -19.07
C PRO A 236 28.45 -10.18 -17.61
N GLN A 237 27.43 -9.43 -17.21
CA GLN A 237 26.98 -9.31 -15.81
C GLN A 237 25.54 -9.79 -15.60
N TYR A 238 24.72 -9.79 -16.65
CA TYR A 238 23.29 -10.06 -16.57
C TYR A 238 22.86 -11.01 -17.67
N GLU A 239 21.93 -11.90 -17.33
CA GLU A 239 21.28 -12.76 -18.32
C GLU A 239 20.47 -11.90 -19.30
N THR A 240 20.72 -12.10 -20.60
CA THR A 240 20.04 -11.37 -21.68
C THR A 240 19.19 -12.34 -22.49
N ILE A 241 17.87 -12.12 -22.52
CA ILE A 241 16.90 -13.08 -23.01
C ILE A 241 16.06 -12.43 -24.10
N GLU A 242 16.14 -13.00 -25.30
CA GLU A 242 15.35 -12.55 -26.44
C GLU A 242 13.98 -13.20 -26.44
N PHE A 243 12.94 -12.45 -26.76
CA PHE A 243 11.60 -12.97 -27.00
C PHE A 243 11.00 -12.37 -28.28
N ASP A 244 10.06 -13.07 -28.89
CA ASP A 244 9.39 -12.62 -30.11
C ASP A 244 8.43 -11.45 -29.82
N ALA A 245 8.54 -10.37 -30.58
CA ALA A 245 7.71 -9.18 -30.45
C ALA A 245 6.30 -9.35 -31.08
N GLU A 246 6.14 -10.29 -32.02
CA GLU A 246 4.90 -10.41 -32.81
C GLU A 246 3.86 -11.33 -32.15
N GLY A 247 4.27 -12.13 -31.15
CA GLY A 247 3.41 -13.01 -30.37
C GLY A 247 2.74 -12.36 -29.15
N ASP A 248 1.84 -13.11 -28.51
CA ASP A 248 1.29 -12.71 -27.22
C ASP A 248 2.41 -12.72 -26.15
N LEU A 249 2.51 -11.65 -25.36
CA LEU A 249 3.64 -11.44 -24.44
C LEU A 249 3.82 -12.58 -23.44
N GLU A 250 2.76 -12.98 -22.74
CA GLU A 250 2.84 -13.97 -21.66
C GLU A 250 3.39 -15.33 -22.12
N PRO A 251 2.80 -16.02 -23.13
CA PRO A 251 3.33 -17.31 -23.59
C PRO A 251 4.73 -17.19 -24.22
N THR A 252 5.00 -16.10 -24.93
CA THR A 252 6.29 -15.91 -25.61
C THR A 252 7.42 -15.67 -24.60
N ILE A 253 7.16 -14.86 -23.57
CA ILE A 253 8.10 -14.63 -22.47
C ILE A 253 8.29 -15.92 -21.66
N ALA A 254 7.22 -16.68 -21.39
CA ALA A 254 7.32 -17.95 -20.68
C ALA A 254 8.17 -18.98 -21.44
N GLU A 255 8.04 -19.05 -22.78
CA GLU A 255 8.88 -19.88 -23.63
C GLU A 255 10.34 -19.43 -23.60
N ALA A 256 10.59 -18.12 -23.73
CA ALA A 256 11.94 -17.55 -23.69
C ALA A 256 12.64 -17.77 -22.33
N LEU A 257 11.87 -17.81 -21.24
CA LEU A 257 12.36 -18.01 -19.88
C LEU A 257 12.39 -19.48 -19.43
N ALA A 258 12.08 -20.45 -20.30
CA ALA A 258 11.94 -21.85 -19.90
C ALA A 258 13.21 -22.44 -19.24
N ASP A 259 14.39 -21.95 -19.63
CA ASP A 259 15.69 -22.39 -19.10
C ASP A 259 16.30 -21.43 -18.06
N ALA A 260 15.65 -20.28 -17.79
CA ALA A 260 16.16 -19.27 -16.87
C ALA A 260 15.87 -19.65 -15.41
N THR A 261 16.83 -19.43 -14.51
CA THR A 261 16.65 -19.71 -13.07
C THR A 261 16.79 -18.44 -12.22
N GLU A 262 16.17 -18.44 -11.02
CA GLU A 262 16.32 -17.32 -10.08
C GLU A 262 17.79 -17.02 -9.72
N ALA A 263 18.65 -18.04 -9.70
CA ALA A 263 20.06 -17.86 -9.39
C ALA A 263 20.78 -17.06 -10.48
N ASP A 264 20.40 -17.26 -11.74
CA ASP A 264 21.00 -16.58 -12.90
C ASP A 264 20.53 -15.11 -13.00
N THR A 265 19.36 -14.81 -12.45
CA THR A 265 18.74 -13.47 -12.52
C THR A 265 18.73 -12.73 -11.18
N ALA A 266 19.47 -13.19 -10.18
CA ALA A 266 19.41 -12.68 -8.80
C ALA A 266 19.81 -11.19 -8.71
N GLU A 267 20.77 -10.74 -9.52
CA GLU A 267 21.21 -9.34 -9.58
C GLU A 267 20.38 -8.49 -10.58
N GLY A 268 19.53 -9.14 -11.36
CA GLY A 268 18.74 -8.56 -12.45
C GLY A 268 18.92 -9.34 -13.75
N CYS A 269 18.05 -9.06 -14.72
CA CYS A 269 18.14 -9.60 -16.07
C CYS A 269 17.64 -8.59 -17.10
N VAL A 270 17.92 -8.86 -18.38
CA VAL A 270 17.48 -8.05 -19.50
C VAL A 270 16.63 -8.91 -20.40
N LEU A 271 15.36 -8.58 -20.55
CA LEU A 271 14.55 -9.12 -21.63
C LEU A 271 14.61 -8.15 -22.81
N TYR A 272 14.68 -8.63 -24.03
CA TYR A 272 14.66 -7.75 -25.19
C TYR A 272 13.95 -8.37 -26.39
N GLN A 273 13.54 -7.51 -27.30
CA GLN A 273 12.99 -7.89 -28.59
C GLN A 273 13.50 -6.95 -29.68
N THR A 274 13.72 -7.48 -30.88
CA THR A 274 14.36 -6.75 -32.01
C THR A 274 13.36 -6.08 -32.96
N GLY A 275 12.13 -5.89 -32.51
CA GLY A 275 11.06 -5.22 -33.24
C GLY A 275 10.35 -6.16 -34.22
N GLY A 276 9.39 -5.59 -34.94
CA GLY A 276 8.57 -6.25 -35.92
C GLY A 276 7.82 -5.23 -36.77
N PHE A 277 6.87 -5.65 -37.59
CA PHE A 277 6.10 -4.69 -38.38
C PHE A 277 5.28 -3.75 -37.48
N GLY A 278 5.71 -2.48 -37.40
CA GLY A 278 5.06 -1.46 -36.56
C GLY A 278 5.40 -1.57 -35.07
N ILE A 279 6.35 -2.42 -34.69
CA ILE A 279 6.80 -2.61 -33.31
C ILE A 279 8.24 -2.11 -33.19
N GLU A 280 8.45 -1.13 -32.30
CA GLU A 280 9.78 -0.61 -31.99
C GLU A 280 10.58 -1.64 -31.16
N PRO A 281 11.87 -1.88 -31.46
CA PRO A 281 12.72 -2.76 -30.67
C PRO A 281 13.05 -2.15 -29.30
N ILE A 282 12.94 -2.94 -28.24
CA ILE A 282 13.03 -2.48 -26.83
C ILE A 282 13.82 -3.49 -25.99
N MET A 283 14.59 -2.97 -25.03
CA MET A 283 15.14 -3.73 -23.90
C MET A 283 14.38 -3.39 -22.62
N TYR A 284 14.07 -4.39 -21.83
CA TYR A 284 13.46 -4.30 -20.51
C TYR A 284 14.52 -4.69 -19.48
N LEU A 285 14.93 -3.73 -18.67
CA LEU A 285 15.84 -3.95 -17.54
C LEU A 285 14.99 -4.38 -16.35
N LEU A 286 15.25 -5.55 -15.76
CA LEU A 286 14.48 -6.07 -14.63
C LEU A 286 15.37 -6.31 -13.41
N ALA A 287 14.83 -6.03 -12.22
CA ALA A 287 15.51 -6.24 -10.95
C ALA A 287 14.52 -6.40 -9.79
N ALA A 288 15.05 -6.55 -8.57
CA ALA A 288 14.25 -6.77 -7.35
C ALA A 288 13.31 -5.61 -6.97
N ASP A 289 13.62 -4.37 -7.39
CA ASP A 289 12.85 -3.15 -7.14
C ASP A 289 13.24 -2.03 -8.13
N ALA A 290 12.45 -0.96 -8.21
CA ALA A 290 12.69 0.16 -9.12
C ALA A 290 14.04 0.88 -8.91
N PRO A 291 14.53 1.10 -7.68
CA PRO A 291 15.88 1.62 -7.45
C PRO A 291 17.00 0.72 -7.99
N SER A 292 16.84 -0.60 -7.91
CA SER A 292 17.79 -1.57 -8.45
C SER A 292 17.73 -1.59 -9.98
N THR A 293 16.53 -1.55 -10.56
CA THR A 293 16.36 -1.40 -12.01
C THR A 293 16.99 -0.09 -12.52
N ALA A 294 16.77 1.02 -11.81
CA ALA A 294 17.37 2.31 -12.14
C ALA A 294 18.91 2.32 -12.04
N ARG A 295 19.51 1.42 -11.27
CA ARG A 295 20.97 1.26 -11.21
C ARG A 295 21.53 0.59 -12.46
N LEU A 296 20.80 -0.35 -13.08
CA LEU A 296 21.20 -1.00 -14.34
C LEU A 296 21.41 0.02 -15.47
N VAL A 297 20.65 1.12 -15.47
CA VAL A 297 20.82 2.23 -16.43
C VAL A 297 22.23 2.82 -16.38
N ARG A 298 22.89 2.83 -15.22
CA ARG A 298 24.24 3.40 -15.08
C ARG A 298 25.31 2.58 -15.80
N GLU A 299 25.07 1.29 -16.03
CA GLU A 299 25.97 0.43 -16.80
C GLU A 299 25.89 0.73 -18.30
N LEU A 300 24.85 1.46 -18.75
CA LEU A 300 24.60 1.79 -20.15
C LEU A 300 25.18 3.16 -20.58
N VAL A 301 25.56 4.04 -19.64
CA VAL A 301 25.95 5.44 -19.94
C VAL A 301 27.37 5.80 -19.51
#